data_AF-A0A3R9JRC7-F1
#
_entry.id   AF-A0A3R9JRC7-F1
#
_cell.length_a   1.000
_cell.length_b   1.000
_cell.length_c   1.000
_cell.angle_alpha   90.00
_cell.angle_beta   90.00
_cell.angle_gamma   90.00
#
_symmetry.space_group_name_H-M   'P 1'
#
loop_
_entity.id
_entity.type
_entity.pdbx_description
1 polymer ?
#
loop_
_entity_poly.entity_id
_entity_poly.type
_entity_poly.pdbx_seq_one_letter_code
_entity_poly.pdbx_strand_id
1 'polypeptide(L)'
;MSMTKKSNWNLGCSLTLVVVLAAIFFFNLWAQNLGKYTLQPGQSVELKVFSKTEQREYNSELIFLKKDEAKLKLSGRKGWGMKGSNTVYNIEKQSITEIIISKDGTEHRDLPNDKSKSIYLESDGIVVQGGIKEVFGVTEEDPYTITITNVDDKPAHFEAQVVDR
;
A
#
# COMPACT_ATOMS: atom_id res chain seq x y z
N MET A 1 29.95 -47.39 37.04
CA MET A 1 28.77 -46.67 37.55
C MET A 1 28.11 -45.97 36.37
N SER A 2 27.01 -46.54 35.85
CA SER A 2 26.31 -46.01 34.67
C SER A 2 25.19 -45.08 35.13
N MET A 3 25.29 -43.78 34.82
CA MET A 3 24.21 -42.83 35.07
C MET A 3 23.22 -42.87 33.91
N THR A 4 22.08 -43.52 34.10
CA THR A 4 20.95 -43.45 33.16
C THR A 4 20.18 -42.14 33.37
N LYS A 5 20.31 -41.23 32.40
CA LYS A 5 19.60 -39.95 32.39
C LYS A 5 18.09 -40.19 32.24
N LYS A 6 17.33 -40.03 33.31
CA LYS A 6 15.86 -40.15 33.31
C LYS A 6 15.25 -38.93 32.61
N SER A 7 14.82 -39.09 31.37
CA SER A 7 14.15 -38.01 30.62
C SER A 7 12.80 -37.70 31.28
N ASN A 8 12.62 -36.47 31.76
CA ASN A 8 11.42 -36.05 32.48
C ASN A 8 10.40 -35.49 31.47
N TRP A 9 9.54 -36.38 30.97
CA TRP A 9 8.61 -36.11 29.86
C TRP A 9 7.67 -34.91 30.13
N ASN A 10 7.32 -34.65 31.40
CA ASN A 10 6.52 -33.48 31.81
C ASN A 10 7.24 -32.14 31.61
N LEU A 11 8.58 -32.08 31.76
CA LEU A 11 9.35 -30.89 31.42
C LEU A 11 9.40 -30.67 29.91
N GLY A 12 9.48 -31.77 29.13
CA GLY A 12 9.46 -31.71 27.66
C GLY A 12 8.13 -31.20 27.11
N CYS A 13 7.00 -31.69 27.62
CA CYS A 13 5.65 -31.25 27.27
C CYS A 13 5.35 -29.81 27.70
N SER A 14 5.81 -29.39 28.89
CA SER A 14 5.67 -28.00 29.34
C SER A 14 6.50 -27.04 28.47
N LEU A 15 7.74 -27.41 28.14
CA LEU A 15 8.60 -26.59 27.28
C LEU A 15 8.06 -26.47 25.85
N THR A 16 7.54 -27.56 25.28
CA THR A 16 6.91 -27.53 23.94
C THR A 16 5.68 -26.63 23.92
N LEU A 17 4.84 -26.67 24.96
CA LEU A 17 3.68 -25.80 25.07
C LEU A 17 4.07 -24.32 25.14
N VAL A 18 5.11 -23.97 25.91
CA VAL A 18 5.62 -22.58 25.96
C VAL A 18 6.14 -22.13 24.60
N VAL A 19 6.89 -22.98 23.88
CA VAL A 19 7.40 -22.66 22.54
C VAL A 19 6.26 -22.42 21.54
N VAL A 20 5.22 -23.25 21.56
CA VAL A 20 4.04 -23.10 20.71
C VAL A 20 3.31 -21.79 21.00
N LEU A 21 3.09 -21.46 22.28
CA LEU A 21 2.46 -20.20 22.66
C LEU A 21 3.28 -18.98 22.24
N ALA A 22 4.61 -19.04 22.41
CA ALA A 22 5.50 -17.98 21.93
C ALA A 22 5.42 -17.83 20.40
N ALA A 23 5.44 -18.93 19.64
CA ALA A 23 5.32 -18.90 18.19
C ALA A 23 3.99 -18.29 17.73
N ILE A 24 2.87 -18.66 18.37
CA ILE A 24 1.54 -18.08 18.09
C ILE A 24 1.54 -16.58 18.40
N PHE A 25 2.14 -16.16 19.51
CA PHE A 25 2.23 -14.76 19.89
C PHE A 25 3.03 -13.93 18.87
N PHE A 26 4.23 -14.40 18.48
CA PHE A 26 5.04 -13.74 17.47
C PHE A 26 4.38 -13.74 16.08
N PHE A 27 3.68 -14.82 15.71
CA PHE A 27 2.92 -14.88 14.47
C PHE A 27 1.78 -13.85 14.45
N ASN A 28 1.04 -13.70 15.56
CA ASN A 28 0.00 -12.69 15.67
C ASN A 28 0.58 -11.26 15.60
N LEU A 29 1.70 -10.98 16.26
CA LEU A 29 2.37 -9.68 16.17
C LEU A 29 2.84 -9.38 14.75
N TRP A 30 3.40 -10.37 14.06
CA TRP A 30 3.79 -10.22 12.66
C TRP A 30 2.59 -9.94 11.77
N ALA A 31 1.52 -10.73 11.90
CA ALA A 31 0.29 -10.57 11.12
C ALA A 31 -0.37 -9.20 11.35
N GLN A 32 -0.34 -8.66 12.57
CA GLN A 32 -0.88 -7.34 12.88
C GLN A 32 -0.06 -6.18 12.30
N ASN A 33 1.21 -6.42 11.94
CA ASN A 33 2.12 -5.41 11.38
C ASN A 33 2.25 -5.51 9.84
N LEU A 34 1.62 -6.48 9.20
CA LEU A 34 1.62 -6.59 7.74
C LEU A 34 0.97 -5.36 7.10
N GLY A 35 1.67 -4.81 6.11
CA GLY A 35 1.23 -3.63 5.38
C GLY A 35 1.30 -2.32 6.17
N LYS A 36 1.74 -2.31 7.43
CA LYS A 36 1.95 -1.09 8.23
C LYS A 36 3.37 -0.58 8.05
N TYR A 37 3.51 0.70 7.74
CA TYR A 37 4.77 1.36 7.49
C TYR A 37 4.94 2.58 8.38
N THR A 38 6.19 2.81 8.77
CA THR A 38 6.64 4.06 9.40
C THR A 38 7.88 4.53 8.66
N LEU A 39 7.80 5.67 7.97
CA LEU A 39 8.90 6.24 7.20
C LEU A 39 9.38 7.54 7.86
N GLN A 40 10.68 7.64 8.12
CA GLN A 40 11.33 8.91 8.46
C GLN A 40 11.35 9.85 7.24
N PRO A 41 11.55 11.15 7.43
CA PRO A 41 11.70 12.11 6.32
C PRO A 41 12.68 11.62 5.25
N GLY A 42 12.26 11.66 3.98
CA GLY A 42 13.06 11.22 2.84
C GLY A 42 13.19 9.70 2.65
N GLN A 43 12.67 8.87 3.56
CA GLN A 43 12.65 7.42 3.37
C GLN A 43 11.56 6.99 2.40
N SER A 44 11.81 5.86 1.74
CA SER A 44 10.88 5.26 0.80
C SER A 44 10.67 3.77 1.08
N VAL A 45 9.52 3.26 0.65
CA VAL A 45 9.25 1.83 0.56
C VAL A 45 8.78 1.48 -0.85
N GLU A 46 9.10 0.28 -1.29
CA GLU A 46 8.75 -0.26 -2.59
C GLU A 46 7.72 -1.37 -2.45
N LEU A 47 6.65 -1.28 -3.22
CA LEU A 47 5.60 -2.28 -3.32
C LEU A 47 5.58 -2.84 -4.74
N LYS A 48 5.78 -4.15 -4.87
CA LYS A 48 5.72 -4.83 -6.16
C LYS A 48 4.28 -5.05 -6.58
N VAL A 49 3.99 -4.74 -7.83
CA VAL A 49 2.75 -5.11 -8.53
C VAL A 49 3.10 -6.22 -9.49
N PHE A 50 2.48 -7.39 -9.32
CA PHE A 50 2.75 -8.55 -10.17
C PHE A 50 1.69 -8.63 -11.27
N SER A 51 2.13 -8.73 -12.52
CA SER A 51 1.19 -9.01 -13.60
C SER A 51 0.74 -10.48 -13.57
N LYS A 52 -0.54 -10.71 -13.89
CA LYS A 52 -1.08 -12.05 -14.15
C LYS A 52 -1.79 -12.05 -15.50
N THR A 53 -1.05 -11.68 -16.55
CA THR A 53 -1.56 -11.56 -17.93
C THR A 53 -2.12 -12.87 -18.49
N GLU A 54 -1.81 -14.02 -17.89
CA GLU A 54 -2.38 -15.32 -18.23
C GLU A 54 -3.81 -15.53 -17.72
N GLN A 55 -4.32 -14.66 -16.84
CA GLN A 55 -5.68 -14.73 -16.30
C GLN A 55 -6.66 -13.92 -17.17
N ARG A 56 -7.86 -14.47 -17.37
CA ARG A 56 -8.89 -13.88 -18.26
C ARG A 56 -9.40 -12.52 -17.76
N GLU A 57 -9.40 -12.32 -16.45
CA GLU A 57 -9.71 -11.08 -15.76
C GLU A 57 -8.62 -10.89 -14.72
N TYR A 58 -7.75 -9.90 -14.91
CA TYR A 58 -6.66 -9.57 -14.00
C TYR A 58 -6.83 -8.14 -13.51
N ASN A 59 -6.79 -7.94 -12.19
CA ASN A 59 -6.83 -6.62 -11.61
C ASN A 59 -5.97 -6.50 -10.35
N SER A 60 -5.10 -5.49 -10.34
CA SER A 60 -4.31 -5.14 -9.16
C SER A 60 -4.83 -3.86 -8.52
N GLU A 61 -4.93 -3.91 -7.20
CA GLU A 61 -5.40 -2.80 -6.38
C GLU A 61 -4.34 -2.44 -5.34
N LEU A 62 -4.03 -1.15 -5.20
CA LEU A 62 -3.28 -0.62 -4.07
C LEU A 62 -4.29 -0.12 -3.04
N ILE A 63 -4.41 -0.82 -1.92
CA ILE A 63 -5.15 -0.38 -0.75
C ILE A 63 -4.23 0.54 0.04
N PHE A 64 -4.64 1.79 0.24
CA PHE A 64 -3.84 2.80 0.91
C PHE A 64 -4.66 3.49 2.01
N LEU A 65 -4.18 3.40 3.25
CA LEU A 65 -4.81 3.98 4.41
C LEU A 65 -3.79 4.78 5.21
N LYS A 66 -4.13 6.02 5.53
CA LYS A 66 -3.29 6.90 6.33
C LYS A 66 -4.16 7.78 7.20
N LYS A 67 -3.73 8.00 8.44
CA LYS A 67 -4.50 8.78 9.44
C LYS A 67 -3.80 10.05 9.90
N ASP A 68 -2.49 10.14 9.70
CA ASP A 68 -1.72 11.32 10.09
C ASP A 68 -1.84 12.44 9.05
N GLU A 69 -1.17 13.56 9.31
CA GLU A 69 -1.10 14.70 8.39
C GLU A 69 0.14 14.69 7.50
N ALA A 70 0.99 13.67 7.60
CA ALA A 70 2.25 13.63 6.86
C ALA A 70 2.01 13.63 5.34
N LYS A 71 3.00 14.01 4.55
CA LYS A 71 2.92 13.98 3.09
C LYS A 71 3.66 12.77 2.55
N LEU A 72 2.95 11.92 1.80
CA LEU A 72 3.52 10.77 1.11
C LEU A 72 3.38 10.94 -0.39
N LYS A 73 4.47 10.76 -1.12
CA LYS A 73 4.47 10.73 -2.59
C LYS A 73 4.36 9.28 -3.07
N LEU A 74 3.37 9.00 -3.91
CA LEU A 74 3.26 7.74 -4.64
C LEU A 74 3.75 7.92 -6.08
N SER A 75 4.75 7.13 -6.47
CA SER A 75 5.38 7.16 -7.80
C SER A 75 5.53 5.75 -8.37
N GLY A 76 6.02 5.67 -9.61
CA GLY A 76 6.29 4.40 -10.30
C GLY A 76 5.30 4.04 -11.42
N ARG A 77 4.33 4.91 -11.71
CA ARG A 77 3.38 4.74 -12.83
C ARG A 77 2.95 6.06 -13.45
N LYS A 78 2.33 5.95 -14.64
CA LYS A 78 1.99 7.08 -15.52
C LYS A 78 0.67 7.77 -15.18
N GLY A 79 -0.19 7.15 -14.38
CA GLY A 79 -1.42 7.77 -13.93
C GLY A 79 -2.00 7.08 -12.70
N TRP A 80 -2.85 7.80 -11.97
CA TRP A 80 -3.51 7.31 -10.76
C TRP A 80 -5.01 7.53 -10.86
N GLY A 81 -5.78 6.46 -10.71
CA GLY A 81 -7.24 6.49 -10.61
C GLY A 81 -7.68 5.80 -9.33
N MET A 82 -8.60 6.45 -8.61
CA MET A 82 -9.20 5.88 -7.40
C MET A 82 -10.46 5.11 -7.77
N LYS A 83 -10.64 3.95 -7.15
CA LYS A 83 -11.82 3.10 -7.36
C LYS A 83 -13.07 3.84 -6.90
N GLY A 84 -14.04 3.99 -7.80
CA GLY A 84 -15.29 4.72 -7.53
C GLY A 84 -15.15 6.25 -7.62
N SER A 85 -13.99 6.76 -8.02
CA SER A 85 -13.82 8.17 -8.38
C SER A 85 -13.72 8.30 -9.90
N ASN A 86 -14.26 9.39 -10.40
CA ASN A 86 -14.10 9.78 -11.79
C ASN A 86 -12.87 10.67 -12.01
N THR A 87 -12.05 10.91 -10.99
CA THR A 87 -10.84 11.72 -11.09
C THR A 87 -9.64 10.86 -11.47
N VAL A 88 -8.93 11.28 -12.51
CA VAL A 88 -7.69 10.65 -12.98
C VAL A 88 -6.56 11.67 -12.90
N TYR A 89 -5.47 11.29 -12.25
CA TYR A 89 -4.23 12.05 -12.19
C TYR A 89 -3.27 11.50 -13.25
N ASN A 90 -2.98 12.26 -14.30
CA ASN A 90 -2.10 11.86 -15.38
C ASN A 90 -0.71 12.46 -15.19
N ILE A 91 0.29 11.63 -14.90
CA ILE A 91 1.68 12.06 -14.66
C ILE A 91 2.34 12.51 -15.96
N GLU A 92 2.13 11.79 -17.07
CA GLU A 92 2.79 12.12 -18.34
C GLU A 92 2.29 13.45 -18.93
N LYS A 93 0.99 13.71 -18.84
CA LYS A 93 0.36 14.95 -19.33
C LYS A 93 0.42 16.09 -18.32
N GLN A 94 0.85 15.81 -17.09
CA GLN A 94 0.81 16.75 -15.98
C GLN A 94 -0.58 17.39 -15.81
N SER A 95 -1.63 16.56 -15.85
CA SER A 95 -3.03 17.01 -15.79
C SER A 95 -3.88 16.17 -14.83
N ILE A 96 -4.93 16.78 -14.29
CA ILE A 96 -5.95 16.09 -13.50
C ILE A 96 -7.26 16.22 -14.27
N THR A 97 -7.95 15.12 -14.52
CA THR A 97 -9.18 15.12 -15.33
C THR A 97 -10.30 14.42 -14.57
N GLU A 98 -11.47 15.06 -14.55
CA GLU A 98 -12.74 14.48 -14.10
C GLU A 98 -13.49 13.90 -15.30
N ILE A 99 -13.87 12.63 -15.21
CA ILE A 99 -14.70 11.93 -16.21
C ILE A 99 -16.17 12.12 -15.85
N ILE A 100 -16.94 12.74 -16.73
CA ILE A 100 -18.37 12.99 -16.51
C ILE A 100 -19.13 12.07 -17.43
N ILE A 101 -19.75 11.03 -16.84
CA ILE A 101 -20.53 10.04 -17.58
C ILE A 101 -21.99 10.46 -17.53
N SER A 102 -22.57 10.73 -18.70
CA SER A 102 -23.97 11.13 -18.86
C SER A 102 -24.67 10.22 -19.89
N LYS A 103 -25.99 10.38 -20.05
CA LYS A 103 -26.75 9.66 -21.08
C LYS A 103 -26.30 10.03 -22.51
N ASP A 104 -25.81 11.25 -22.67
CA ASP A 104 -25.49 11.84 -23.98
C ASP A 104 -24.02 11.62 -24.38
N GLY A 105 -23.21 11.06 -23.48
CA GLY A 105 -21.82 10.73 -23.74
C GLY A 105 -20.93 10.81 -22.49
N THR A 106 -19.63 10.65 -22.73
CA THR A 106 -18.58 10.83 -21.72
C THR A 106 -17.83 12.12 -22.03
N GLU A 107 -17.80 13.03 -21.07
CA GLU A 107 -17.04 14.28 -21.15
C GLU A 107 -15.85 14.24 -20.20
N HIS A 108 -14.80 14.98 -20.55
CA HIS A 108 -13.56 15.07 -19.78
C HIS A 108 -13.36 16.54 -19.39
N ARG A 109 -13.31 16.82 -18.09
CA ARG A 109 -13.09 18.15 -17.56
C ARG A 109 -11.72 18.21 -16.88
N ASP A 110 -10.88 19.14 -17.30
CA ASP A 110 -9.62 19.39 -16.61
C ASP A 110 -9.85 20.11 -15.28
N LEU A 111 -9.18 19.63 -14.25
CA LEU A 111 -9.21 20.17 -12.90
C LEU A 111 -7.87 20.85 -12.59
N PRO A 112 -7.87 21.96 -11.81
CA PRO A 112 -6.65 22.59 -11.36
C PRO A 112 -5.88 21.67 -10.38
N ASN A 113 -4.56 21.71 -10.45
CA ASN A 113 -3.67 21.05 -9.49
C ASN A 113 -3.57 21.87 -8.19
N ASP A 114 -4.57 21.74 -7.33
CA ASP A 114 -4.67 22.44 -6.05
C ASP A 114 -3.94 21.67 -4.93
N LYS A 115 -2.75 22.17 -4.54
CA LYS A 115 -1.91 21.56 -3.49
C LYS A 115 -2.50 21.64 -2.08
N SER A 116 -3.63 22.33 -1.88
CA SER A 116 -4.36 22.31 -0.60
C SER A 116 -5.23 21.07 -0.42
N LYS A 117 -5.54 20.33 -1.50
CA LYS A 117 -6.35 19.11 -1.46
C LYS A 117 -5.59 17.92 -0.89
N SER A 118 -6.32 16.88 -0.50
CA SER A 118 -5.74 15.64 0.04
C SER A 118 -4.85 14.91 -0.95
N ILE A 119 -5.07 15.10 -2.25
CA ILE A 119 -4.23 14.56 -3.32
C ILE A 119 -3.95 15.66 -4.33
N TYR A 120 -2.68 15.79 -4.73
CA TYR A 120 -2.26 16.70 -5.79
C TYR A 120 -1.14 16.08 -6.62
N LEU A 121 -0.96 16.62 -7.83
CA LEU A 121 -0.02 16.11 -8.82
C LEU A 121 1.38 16.70 -8.60
N GLU A 122 2.41 15.85 -8.74
CA GLU A 122 3.82 16.22 -8.83
C GLU A 122 4.43 15.63 -10.11
N SER A 123 5.69 15.98 -10.42
CA SER A 123 6.34 15.65 -11.70
C SER A 123 6.40 14.15 -12.01
N ASP A 124 6.54 13.29 -10.99
CA ASP A 124 6.78 11.85 -11.12
C ASP A 124 5.75 11.00 -10.37
N GLY A 125 4.64 11.61 -9.91
CA GLY A 125 3.67 10.94 -9.07
C GLY A 125 2.58 11.84 -8.51
N ILE A 126 1.89 11.35 -7.49
CA ILE A 126 0.93 12.12 -6.71
C ILE A 126 1.43 12.26 -5.28
N VAL A 127 1.18 13.41 -4.65
CA VAL A 127 1.33 13.55 -3.21
C VAL A 127 -0.02 13.40 -2.56
N VAL A 128 -0.03 12.63 -1.48
CA VAL A 128 -1.18 12.36 -0.64
C VAL A 128 -0.89 12.92 0.75
N GLN A 129 -1.78 13.79 1.23
CA GLN A 129 -1.67 14.52 2.49
C GLN A 129 -2.97 14.43 3.30
N GLY A 130 -2.85 14.58 4.62
CA GLY A 130 -3.98 14.40 5.53
C GLY A 130 -4.46 12.95 5.65
N GLY A 131 -5.55 12.75 6.41
CA GLY A 131 -6.16 11.44 6.60
C GLY A 131 -6.92 11.00 5.34
N ILE A 132 -6.64 9.79 4.86
CA ILE A 132 -7.22 9.25 3.64
C ILE A 132 -7.32 7.72 3.68
N LYS A 133 -8.36 7.19 3.06
CA LYS A 133 -8.53 5.76 2.80
C LYS A 133 -8.99 5.57 1.37
N GLU A 134 -8.07 5.17 0.50
CA GLU A 134 -8.34 5.01 -0.93
C GLU A 134 -7.88 3.66 -1.45
N VAL A 135 -8.51 3.25 -2.54
CA VAL A 135 -8.09 2.08 -3.32
C VAL A 135 -7.76 2.57 -4.71
N PHE A 136 -6.51 2.42 -5.12
CA PHE A 136 -6.07 2.78 -6.47
C PHE A 136 -6.08 1.55 -7.37
N GLY A 137 -6.65 1.68 -8.57
CA GLY A 137 -6.48 0.67 -9.61
C GLY A 137 -5.08 0.75 -10.18
N VAL A 138 -4.25 -0.27 -10.00
CA VAL A 138 -2.81 -0.29 -10.30
C VAL A 138 -2.41 -1.39 -11.28
N THR A 139 -3.38 -2.03 -11.92
CA THR A 139 -3.17 -3.03 -12.98
C THR A 139 -2.28 -2.49 -14.09
N GLU A 140 -1.25 -3.26 -14.46
CA GLU A 140 -0.42 -3.06 -15.65
C GLU A 140 -0.05 -4.42 -16.29
N GLU A 141 0.33 -4.41 -17.57
CA GLU A 141 0.71 -5.62 -18.30
C GLU A 141 2.02 -6.24 -17.77
N ASP A 142 3.01 -5.39 -17.49
CA ASP A 142 4.32 -5.81 -16.98
C ASP A 142 4.42 -5.57 -15.46
N PRO A 143 5.11 -6.45 -14.71
CA PRO A 143 5.37 -6.21 -13.30
C PRO A 143 6.18 -4.93 -13.10
N TYR A 144 5.80 -4.15 -12.10
CA TYR A 144 6.48 -2.90 -11.78
C TYR A 144 6.46 -2.64 -10.27
N THR A 145 7.10 -1.55 -9.87
CA THR A 145 7.22 -1.16 -8.46
C THR A 145 6.57 0.19 -8.25
N ILE A 146 5.70 0.26 -7.25
CA ILE A 146 5.20 1.51 -6.69
C ILE A 146 6.14 1.92 -5.57
N THR A 147 6.63 3.16 -5.61
CA THR A 147 7.45 3.72 -4.54
C THR A 147 6.61 4.69 -3.73
N ILE A 148 6.57 4.52 -2.42
CA ILE A 148 5.93 5.44 -1.48
C ILE A 148 7.05 6.14 -0.70
N THR A 149 7.18 7.45 -0.87
CA THR A 149 8.25 8.25 -0.26
C THR A 149 7.67 9.25 0.74
N ASN A 150 8.27 9.36 1.91
CA ASN A 150 7.97 10.45 2.84
C ASN A 150 8.61 11.74 2.35
N VAL A 151 7.78 12.69 1.91
CA VAL A 151 8.19 14.00 1.40
C VAL A 151 7.92 15.13 2.40
N ASP A 152 7.58 14.76 3.64
CA ASP A 152 7.38 15.70 4.74
C ASP A 152 8.63 15.81 5.63
N ASP A 153 8.61 16.78 6.54
CA ASP A 153 9.68 17.00 7.52
C ASP A 153 9.52 16.18 8.82
N LYS A 154 8.45 15.38 8.91
CA LYS A 154 8.08 14.55 10.06
C LYS A 154 7.86 13.07 9.67
N PRO A 155 7.93 12.13 10.64
CA PRO A 155 7.63 10.73 10.37
C PRO A 155 6.21 10.54 9.82
N ALA A 156 6.06 9.60 8.90
CA ALA A 156 4.79 9.22 8.27
C ALA A 156 4.41 7.78 8.63
N HIS A 157 3.18 7.58 9.09
CA HIS A 157 2.58 6.32 9.48
C HIS A 157 1.39 5.99 8.58
N PHE A 158 1.46 4.85 7.89
CA PHE A 158 0.42 4.45 6.94
C PHE A 158 0.34 2.93 6.79
N GLU A 159 -0.76 2.50 6.19
CA GLU A 159 -1.01 1.15 5.75
C GLU A 159 -1.06 1.13 4.22
N ALA A 160 -0.30 0.24 3.59
CA ALA A 160 -0.32 0.05 2.16
C ALA A 160 -0.21 -1.43 1.80
N GLN A 161 -1.02 -1.88 0.85
CA GLN A 161 -0.96 -3.25 0.36
C GLN A 161 -1.36 -3.30 -1.11
N VAL A 162 -0.55 -3.98 -1.92
CA VAL A 162 -0.94 -4.39 -3.27
C VAL A 162 -1.65 -5.73 -3.18
N VAL A 163 -2.81 -5.83 -3.82
CA VAL A 163 -3.61 -7.05 -3.94
C VAL A 163 -3.78 -7.35 -5.43
N ASP A 164 -3.16 -8.42 -5.90
CA ASP A 164 -3.28 -8.92 -7.27
C ASP A 164 -4.38 -9.98 -7.32
N ARG A 165 -5.50 -9.67 -7.97
CA ARG A 165 -6.64 -10.60 -8.14
C ARG A 165 -6.62 -11.21 -9.53
#